data_AF-A0A7Y0BPQ6-F1
#
_entry.id   AF-A0A7Y0BPQ6-F1
#
_cell.length_a   1.000
_cell.length_b   1.000
_cell.length_c   1.000
_cell.angle_alpha   90.00
_cell.angle_beta   90.00
_cell.angle_gamma   90.00
#
_symmetry.space_group_name_H-M   'P 1'
#
loop_
_entity.id
_entity.type
_entity.pdbx_description
1 polymer ?
#
loop_
_entity_poly.entity_id
_entity_poly.type
_entity_poly.pdbx_seq_one_letter_code
_entity_poly.pdbx_strand_id
1 'polypeptide(L)' 'MKQDPTRQLSILACVTGLLLAAVWFLALANQADTPDWMPMMIAAIGGFELFLFGQDFWMKRAGER' A
#
# COMPACT_ATOMS: atom_id res chain seq x y z
N MET A 1 -3.51 16.80 17.58
CA MET A 1 -3.22 16.53 16.15
C MET A 1 -4.55 16.24 15.46
N LYS A 2 -5.09 17.18 14.67
CA LYS A 2 -6.27 16.90 13.83
C LYS A 2 -5.81 15.91 12.75
N GLN A 3 -6.32 14.68 12.78
CA GLN A 3 -5.96 13.67 11.79
C GLN A 3 -6.75 13.98 10.52
N ASP A 4 -6.05 14.32 9.45
CA ASP A 4 -6.65 14.48 8.13
C ASP A 4 -7.28 13.14 7.71
N PRO A 5 -8.59 13.07 7.41
CA PRO A 5 -9.26 11.83 7.05
C PRO A 5 -8.61 11.14 5.84
N THR A 6 -8.05 11.92 4.90
CA THR A 6 -7.27 11.41 3.76
C THR A 6 -6.01 10.66 4.21
N ARG A 7 -5.31 11.17 5.23
CA ARG A 7 -4.10 10.54 5.78
C ARG A 7 -4.41 9.25 6.53
N GLN A 8 -5.51 9.20 7.27
CA GLN A 8 -5.96 7.96 7.89
C GLN A 8 -6.31 6.90 6.83
N LEU A 9 -7.00 7.30 5.77
CA LEU A 9 -7.38 6.41 4.68
C LEU A 9 -6.16 5.85 3.96
N SER A 10 -5.15 6.67 3.64
CA SER A 10 -3.89 6.21 3.07
C SER A 10 -3.16 5.23 3.99
N ILE A 11 -3.02 5.55 5.29
CA ILE A 11 -2.39 4.62 6.24
C ILE A 11 -3.13 3.28 6.27
N LEU A 12 -4.46 3.31 6.27
CA LEU A 12 -5.28 2.09 6.22
C LEU A 12 -5.05 1.31 4.92
N ALA A 13 -5.10 1.97 3.76
CA ALA A 13 -4.87 1.35 2.47
C ALA A 13 -3.47 0.70 2.38
N CYS A 14 -2.45 1.39 2.87
CA CYS A 14 -1.08 0.91 2.99
C CYS A 14 -0.97 -0.34 3.88
N VAL A 15 -1.59 -0.31 5.06
CA VAL A 15 -1.64 -1.45 5.99
C VAL A 15 -2.39 -2.63 5.37
N THR A 16 -3.50 -2.39 4.68
CA THR A 16 -4.26 -3.45 4.02
C THR A 16 -3.47 -4.08 2.87
N GLY A 17 -2.74 -3.29 2.07
CA GLY A 17 -1.88 -3.80 1.01
C GLY A 17 -0.73 -4.66 1.56
N LEU A 18 -0.10 -4.24 2.65
CA LEU A 18 0.96 -4.99 3.32
C LEU A 18 0.45 -6.31 3.94
N LEU A 19 -0.73 -6.28 4.55
CA LEU A 19 -1.38 -7.49 5.06
C LEU A 19 -1.70 -8.47 3.93
N LEU A 20 -2.21 -7.97 2.80
CA LEU A 20 -2.52 -8.79 1.63
C LEU A 20 -1.26 -9.41 1.03
N ALA A 21 -0.16 -8.65 0.97
CA ALA A 21 1.15 -9.16 0.58
C ALA A 21 1.64 -10.27 1.52
N ALA A 22 1.57 -10.04 2.83
CA ALA A 22 2.00 -11.03 3.83
C ALA A 22 1.18 -12.33 3.75
N VAL A 23 -0.14 -12.22 3.56
CA VAL A 23 -1.04 -13.37 3.38
C VAL A 23 -0.71 -14.13 2.09
N TRP A 24 -0.44 -13.43 0.98
CA TRP A 24 -0.06 -14.08 -0.27
C TRP A 24 1.28 -14.81 -0.16
N PHE A 25 2.29 -14.21 0.48
CA PHE A 25 3.56 -14.87 0.73
C PHE A 25 3.42 -16.09 1.66
N LEU A 26 2.55 -16.03 2.68
CA LEU A 26 2.24 -17.16 3.54
C LEU A 26 1.50 -18.29 2.78
N ALA A 27 0.60 -17.93 1.87
CA ALA A 27 -0.10 -18.91 1.03
C ALA A 27 0.88 -19.60 0.07
N LEU A 28 1.78 -18.83 -0.55
CA LEU A 28 2.84 -19.35 -1.40
C LEU A 28 3.78 -20.29 -0.62
N ALA A 29 4.15 -19.94 0.61
CA ALA A 29 4.99 -20.78 1.47
C ALA A 29 4.31 -22.10 1.86
N ASN A 30 2.98 -22.13 1.97
CA ASN A 30 2.20 -23.33 2.26
C ASN A 30 1.83 -24.13 1.00
N GLN A 31 2.34 -23.76 -0.18
CA GLN A 31 1.95 -24.34 -1.48
C GLN A 31 0.43 -24.35 -1.71
N ALA A 32 -0.28 -23.37 -1.14
CA ALA A 32 -1.70 -23.20 -1.39
C ALA A 32 -1.91 -22.67 -2.80
N ASP A 33 -3.00 -23.08 -3.45
CA ASP A 33 -3.41 -22.54 -4.75
C ASP A 33 -3.75 -21.05 -4.59
N THR A 34 -2.80 -20.19 -4.95
CA THR A 34 -3.01 -18.74 -5.02
C THR A 34 -3.40 -18.33 -6.43
N PRO A 35 -4.45 -17.54 -6.63
CA PRO A 35 -4.81 -17.01 -7.94
C PRO A 35 -3.72 -16.10 -8.53
N ASP A 36 -3.45 -16.24 -9.82
CA ASP A 36 -2.42 -15.48 -10.57
C ASP A 36 -2.64 -13.96 -10.54
N TRP A 37 -3.85 -13.50 -10.25
CA TRP A 37 -4.17 -12.07 -10.17
C TRP A 37 -3.80 -11.44 -8.81
N MET A 38 -3.60 -12.22 -7.75
CA MET A 38 -3.26 -11.70 -6.42
C MET A 38 -1.97 -10.87 -6.40
N PRO A 39 -0.84 -11.35 -6.96
CA PRO A 39 0.39 -10.57 -6.99
C PRO A 39 0.22 -9.24 -7.74
N MET A 40 -0.54 -9.26 -8.84
CA MET A 40 -0.85 -8.06 -9.62
C MET A 40 -1.64 -7.04 -8.78
N MET A 41 -2.64 -7.48 -8.02
CA MET A 41 -3.41 -6.61 -7.14
C MET A 41 -2.57 -6.05 -5.99
N ILE A 42 -1.72 -6.87 -5.38
CA ILE A 42 -0.78 -6.44 -4.34
C ILE A 42 0.17 -5.38 -4.88
N ALA A 43 0.73 -5.60 -6.06
CA ALA A 43 1.62 -4.63 -6.72
C ALA A 43 0.89 -3.33 -7.10
N ALA A 44 -0.35 -3.41 -7.58
CA ALA A 44 -1.15 -2.24 -7.93
C ALA A 44 -1.49 -1.39 -6.70
N ILE A 45 -1.95 -2.01 -5.61
CA ILE A 45 -2.26 -1.32 -4.35
C ILE A 45 -1.00 -0.71 -3.74
N GLY A 46 0.07 -1.50 -3.63
CA GLY A 46 1.35 -1.04 -3.09
C GLY A 46 1.97 0.10 -3.91
N GLY A 47 1.94 -0.01 -5.25
CA GLY A 47 2.47 1.02 -6.15
C GLY A 47 1.67 2.32 -6.09
N PHE A 48 0.34 2.25 -6.05
CA PHE A 48 -0.52 3.42 -5.91
C PHE A 48 -0.27 4.19 -4.61
N GLU A 49 -0.16 3.46 -3.50
CA GLU A 49 0.09 4.03 -2.18
C GLU A 49 1.48 4.66 -2.07
N LEU A 50 2.50 3.97 -2.59
CA LEU A 50 3.88 4.46 -2.61
C LEU A 50 4.02 5.72 -3.48
N PHE A 51 3.26 5.80 -4.58
CA PHE A 51 3.21 6.97 -5.44
C PHE A 51 2.60 8.18 -4.74
N LEU A 52 1.46 8.02 -4.05
CA LEU A 52 0.84 9.08 -3.25
C LEU A 52 1.75 9.56 -2.12
N PHE A 53 2.38 8.62 -1.40
CA PHE A 53 3.36 8.95 -0.38
C PHE A 53 4.58 9.67 -0.96
N GLY A 54 5.06 9.24 -2.13
CA GLY A 54 6.17 9.87 -2.84
C GLY A 54 5.86 11.32 -3.24
N GLN A 55 4.65 11.58 -3.75
CA GLN A 55 4.18 12.95 -4.03
C GLN A 55 4.14 13.81 -2.77
N ASP A 56 3.51 13.32 -1.70
CA ASP A 56 3.42 14.07 -0.43
C ASP A 56 4.81 14.34 0.17
N PHE A 57 5.74 13.38 0.06
CA PHE A 57 7.13 13.56 0.48
C PHE A 57 7.87 14.59 -0.37
N TRP A 58 7.69 14.55 -1.70
CA TRP A 58 8.38 15.44 -2.62
C TRP A 58 7.85 16.88 -2.54
N MET A 59 6.54 17.07 -2.42
CA MET A 59 5.91 18.38 -2.22
C MET A 59 6.36 19.02 -0.89
N LYS A 60 6.41 18.25 0.20
CA LYS A 60 6.98 18.72 1.47
C LYS A 60 8.45 19.12 1.35
N ARG A 61 9.21 18.40 0.53
CA ARG A 61 10.63 18.71 0.28
C ARG A 61 10.81 19.93 -0.63
N ALA A 62 9.87 20.19 -1.54
CA ALA A 62 9.88 21.34 -2.44
C ALA A 62 9.51 22.66 -1.74
N GLY A 63 8.99 22.62 -0.51
CA GLY A 63 8.58 23.82 0.23
C GLY A 63 7.25 24.42 -0.24
N GLU A 64 6.54 23.74 -1.14
CA GLU A 64 5.19 24.11 -1.58
C GLU A 64 4.17 23.55 -0.57
N ARG A 65 3.80 24.38 0.40
CA ARG A 65 2.66 24.17 1.30
C ARG A 65 1.85 25.44 1.42
#